data_AF-R5VVZ6-F1
#
_entry.id   AF-R5VVZ6-F1
#
_cell.length_a   1.000
_cell.length_b   1.000
_cell.length_c   1.000
_cell.angle_alpha   90.00
_cell.angle_beta   90.00
_cell.angle_gamma   90.00
#
_symmetry.space_group_name_H-M   'P 1'
#
loop_
_entity.id
_entity.type
_entity.pdbx_description
1 polymer ?
#
loop_
_entity_poly.entity_id
_entity_poly.type
_entity_poly.pdbx_seq_one_letter_code
_entity_poly.pdbx_strand_id
1 'polypeptide(L)'
;MNLNEIIVFFICILVVLFVQISLLIIGNSNDCYFSDKTIKKLTIPEKSILRKLVIFKEVKMTNPPFLYIRVIPYLIQLFIVIVSTILFFIDQFAIDFIPSIVFMIIGYGTLGLYIIYELVLIFLSRGLRL
;
A
#
# COMPACT_ATOMS: atom_id res chain seq x y z
N MET A 1 -18.85 14.28 -10.90
CA MET A 1 -17.46 14.80 -10.81
C MET A 1 -17.01 15.33 -12.17
N ASN A 2 -16.14 16.34 -12.19
CA ASN A 2 -15.48 16.74 -13.43
C ASN A 2 -14.47 15.66 -13.86
N LEU A 3 -14.27 15.49 -15.17
CA LEU A 3 -13.34 14.47 -15.71
C LEU A 3 -11.94 14.57 -15.09
N ASN A 4 -11.43 15.78 -14.89
CA ASN A 4 -10.12 16.01 -14.27
C ASN A 4 -10.05 15.49 -12.83
N GLU A 5 -11.12 15.67 -12.05
CA GLU A 5 -11.18 15.18 -10.66
C GLU A 5 -11.16 13.66 -10.62
N ILE A 6 -11.88 13.02 -11.54
CA ILE A 6 -11.92 11.55 -11.68
C ILE A 6 -10.52 11.02 -12.01
N ILE A 7 -9.86 11.63 -13.00
CA ILE A 7 -8.50 11.26 -13.40
C ILE A 7 -7.54 11.40 -12.22
N VAL A 8 -7.56 12.54 -11.52
CA VAL A 8 -6.68 12.79 -10.37
C VAL A 8 -6.93 11.78 -9.27
N PHE A 9 -8.20 11.53 -8.92
CA PHE A 9 -8.58 10.55 -7.91
C PHE A 9 -7.99 9.17 -8.20
N PHE A 10 -8.21 8.64 -9.40
CA PHE A 10 -7.71 7.32 -9.79
C PHE A 10 -6.18 7.29 -9.85
N ILE A 11 -5.52 8.33 -10.37
CA ILE A 11 -4.06 8.41 -10.37
C ILE A 11 -3.52 8.34 -8.93
N CYS A 12 -4.09 9.10 -8.00
CA CYS A 12 -3.63 9.12 -6.61
C CYS A 12 -3.68 7.72 -5.96
N ILE A 13 -4.79 6.99 -6.10
CA ILE A 13 -4.92 5.67 -5.47
C ILE A 13 -4.14 4.58 -6.21
N LEU A 14 -4.05 4.64 -7.55
CA LEU A 14 -3.39 3.62 -8.36
C LEU A 14 -1.87 3.74 -8.31
N VAL A 15 -1.32 4.95 -8.28
CA VAL A 15 0.14 5.15 -8.12
C VAL A 15 0.61 4.55 -6.81
N VAL A 16 -0.10 4.81 -5.70
CA VAL A 16 0.25 4.22 -4.39
C VAL A 16 0.17 2.70 -4.45
N LEU A 17 -0.87 2.13 -5.07
CA LEU A 17 -0.99 0.68 -5.22
C LEU A 17 0.18 0.10 -6.03
N PHE A 18 0.54 0.74 -7.14
CA PHE A 18 1.64 0.29 -8.00
C PHE A 18 2.98 0.30 -7.25
N VAL A 19 3.23 1.34 -6.45
CA VAL A 19 4.44 1.41 -5.63
C VAL A 19 4.44 0.33 -4.55
N GLN A 20 3.33 0.10 -3.86
CA GLN A 20 3.22 -0.97 -2.87
C GLN A 20 3.44 -2.37 -3.48
N ILE A 21 2.92 -2.62 -4.69
CA ILE A 21 3.18 -3.85 -5.44
C ILE A 21 4.68 -3.97 -5.76
N SER A 22 5.30 -2.88 -6.20
CA SER A 22 6.73 -2.85 -6.55
C SER A 22 7.61 -3.14 -5.33
N LEU A 23 7.30 -2.51 -4.18
CA LEU A 23 8.00 -2.74 -2.91
C LEU A 23 7.85 -4.18 -2.42
N LEU A 24 6.68 -4.79 -2.65
CA LEU A 24 6.40 -6.17 -2.28
C LEU A 24 7.20 -7.18 -3.13
N ILE A 25 7.34 -6.92 -4.43
CA ILE A 25 8.03 -7.81 -5.36
C ILE A 25 9.55 -7.65 -5.29
N ILE A 26 10.04 -6.41 -5.35
CA ILE A 26 11.46 -6.07 -5.53
C ILE A 26 12.14 -5.87 -4.18
N GLY A 27 11.42 -5.28 -3.25
CA GLY A 27 11.90 -4.99 -1.91
C GLY A 27 11.96 -3.51 -1.60
N ASN A 28 12.28 -3.18 -0.34
CA ASN A 28 12.60 -1.81 0.05
C ASN A 28 14.10 -1.75 0.39
N SER A 29 14.81 -0.77 -0.14
CA SER A 29 16.22 -0.55 0.18
C SER A 29 16.44 -0.24 1.66
N ASN A 30 15.41 0.27 2.35
CA ASN A 30 15.46 0.51 3.79
C ASN A 30 15.54 -0.78 4.63
N ASP A 31 15.20 -1.93 4.06
CA ASP A 31 15.19 -3.19 4.82
C ASP A 31 16.58 -3.62 5.27
N CYS A 32 17.62 -3.28 4.50
CA CYS A 32 19.00 -3.66 4.81
C CYS A 32 19.56 -2.93 6.05
N TYR A 33 18.88 -1.88 6.51
CA TYR A 33 19.29 -1.15 7.70
C TYR A 33 18.75 -1.76 8.99
N PHE A 34 17.69 -2.58 8.91
CA PHE A 34 17.14 -3.27 10.07
C PHE A 34 18.08 -4.38 10.56
N SER A 35 18.12 -4.58 11.87
CA SER A 35 18.83 -5.72 12.46
C SER A 35 18.15 -7.06 12.13
N ASP A 36 18.90 -8.16 12.11
CA ASP A 36 18.35 -9.50 11.89
C ASP A 36 17.24 -9.86 12.88
N LYS A 37 17.36 -9.39 14.14
CA LYS A 37 16.32 -9.57 15.17
C LYS A 37 15.01 -8.89 14.78
N THR A 38 15.10 -7.67 14.21
CA THR A 38 13.94 -6.90 13.74
C THR A 38 13.33 -7.55 12.51
N ILE A 39 14.16 -7.93 11.52
CA ILE A 39 13.70 -8.63 10.32
C ILE A 39 12.95 -9.89 10.71
N LYS A 40 13.51 -10.75 11.58
CA LYS A 40 12.86 -11.99 12.03
C LYS A 40 11.50 -11.77 12.70
N LYS A 41 11.33 -10.67 13.44
CA LYS A 41 10.03 -10.30 14.05
C LYS A 41 9.03 -9.78 13.02
N LEU A 42 9.51 -9.07 12.00
CA LEU A 42 8.70 -8.51 10.94
C LEU A 42 8.39 -9.53 9.84
N THR A 43 9.12 -10.64 9.75
CA THR A 43 8.85 -11.71 8.79
C THR A 43 7.51 -12.38 9.09
N ILE A 44 6.68 -12.45 8.07
CA ILE A 44 5.39 -13.11 8.11
C ILE A 44 5.57 -14.63 8.06
N PRO A 45 4.96 -15.39 8.99
CA PRO A 45 5.04 -16.85 8.98
C PRO A 45 4.45 -17.46 7.71
N GLU A 46 5.03 -18.57 7.25
CA GLU A 46 4.64 -19.23 6.00
C GLU A 46 3.18 -19.68 5.97
N LYS A 47 2.66 -20.13 7.13
CA LYS A 47 1.29 -20.62 7.29
C LYS A 47 0.26 -19.52 7.55
N SER A 48 0.68 -18.25 7.60
CA SER A 48 -0.23 -17.14 7.91
C SER A 48 -1.24 -16.87 6.79
N ILE A 49 -2.40 -16.33 7.17
CA ILE A 49 -3.46 -15.94 6.22
C ILE A 49 -2.97 -14.80 5.31
N LEU A 50 -2.18 -13.87 5.85
CA LEU A 50 -1.63 -12.74 5.08
C LEU A 50 -0.82 -13.22 3.88
N ARG A 51 -0.01 -14.27 4.04
CA ARG A 51 0.77 -14.85 2.93
C ARG A 51 -0.10 -15.54 1.88
N LYS A 52 -1.33 -15.95 2.23
CA LYS A 52 -2.31 -16.51 1.29
C LYS A 52 -3.07 -15.43 0.52
N LEU A 53 -3.32 -14.27 1.16
CA LEU A 53 -4.02 -13.14 0.55
C LEU A 53 -3.18 -12.41 -0.48
N VAL A 54 -1.85 -12.43 -0.32
CA VAL A 54 -0.93 -11.82 -1.28
C VAL A 54 -0.77 -12.75 -2.50
N ILE A 55 -1.07 -12.21 -3.68
CA ILE A 55 -1.02 -12.94 -4.96
C ILE A 55 0.43 -13.23 -5.38
N PHE A 56 1.34 -12.28 -5.13
CA PHE A 56 2.76 -12.42 -5.42
C PHE A 56 3.41 -13.29 -4.35
N LYS A 57 3.98 -14.43 -4.73
CA LYS A 57 4.66 -15.34 -3.81
C LYS A 57 6.18 -15.18 -3.93
N GLU A 58 6.89 -15.45 -2.84
CA GLU A 58 8.35 -15.51 -2.79
C GLU A 58 8.80 -16.67 -3.71
N VAL A 59 9.56 -16.35 -4.75
CA VAL A 59 10.33 -17.36 -5.47
C VAL A 59 11.62 -17.57 -4.68
N LYS A 60 11.91 -18.84 -4.34
CA LYS A 60 12.86 -19.31 -3.32
C LYS A 60 14.31 -18.77 -3.35
N MET A 61 14.71 -17.91 -4.29
CA MET A 61 16.10 -17.46 -4.41
C MET A 61 16.33 -15.97 -4.72
N THR A 62 15.30 -15.19 -5.08
CA THR A 62 15.51 -13.80 -5.53
C THR A 62 14.63 -12.76 -4.84
N ASN A 63 13.53 -13.18 -4.21
CA ASN A 63 12.57 -12.24 -3.67
C ASN A 63 12.86 -11.93 -2.20
N PRO A 64 12.71 -10.66 -1.79
CA PRO A 64 12.92 -10.26 -0.40
C PRO A 64 11.87 -10.91 0.52
N PRO A 65 12.19 -11.12 1.81
CA PRO A 65 11.27 -11.80 2.74
C PRO A 65 9.95 -11.02 2.89
N PHE A 66 8.81 -11.70 3.01
CA PHE A 66 7.53 -11.04 3.29
C PHE A 66 7.57 -10.42 4.69
N LEU A 67 7.69 -9.10 4.74
CA LEU A 67 7.65 -8.34 5.98
C LEU A 67 6.26 -7.75 6.20
N TYR A 68 5.76 -7.79 7.44
CA TYR A 68 4.51 -7.16 7.86
C TYR A 68 4.44 -5.69 7.44
N ILE A 69 5.57 -4.98 7.55
CA ILE A 69 5.68 -3.58 7.14
C ILE A 69 5.28 -3.37 5.68
N ARG A 70 5.53 -4.32 4.76
CA ARG A 70 5.13 -4.16 3.35
C ARG A 70 3.76 -4.75 3.02
N VAL A 71 3.48 -5.92 3.58
CA VAL A 71 2.26 -6.66 3.24
C VAL A 71 1.02 -5.94 3.75
N ILE A 72 1.08 -5.34 4.95
CA ILE A 72 -0.08 -4.65 5.53
C ILE A 72 -0.46 -3.42 4.69
N PRO A 73 0.46 -2.47 4.39
CA PRO A 73 0.14 -1.33 3.52
C PRO A 73 -0.36 -1.73 2.14
N TYR A 74 0.21 -2.77 1.53
CA TYR A 74 -0.28 -3.31 0.27
C TYR A 74 -1.74 -3.78 0.36
N LEU A 75 -2.08 -4.60 1.37
CA LEU A 75 -3.44 -5.12 1.52
C LEU A 75 -4.45 -4.00 1.83
N ILE A 76 -4.06 -3.02 2.66
CA ILE A 76 -4.88 -1.84 2.94
C ILE A 76 -5.11 -1.04 1.64
N GLN A 77 -4.06 -0.78 0.86
CA GLN A 77 -4.20 -0.02 -0.38
C GLN A 77 -5.05 -0.78 -1.41
N LEU A 78 -4.88 -2.09 -1.53
CA LEU A 78 -5.69 -2.93 -2.40
C LEU A 78 -7.16 -2.87 -2.01
N PHE A 79 -7.45 -2.97 -0.71
CA PHE A 79 -8.81 -2.81 -0.18
C PHE A 79 -9.40 -1.43 -0.51
N ILE A 80 -8.64 -0.36 -0.30
CA ILE A 80 -9.06 1.00 -0.63
C ILE A 80 -9.38 1.13 -2.12
N VAL A 81 -8.53 0.62 -3.01
CA VAL A 81 -8.77 0.68 -4.46
C VAL A 81 -10.03 -0.08 -4.85
N ILE A 82 -10.22 -1.30 -4.34
CA ILE A 82 -11.41 -2.10 -4.65
C ILE A 82 -12.69 -1.40 -4.18
N VAL A 83 -12.75 -1.03 -2.89
CA VAL A 83 -13.93 -0.38 -2.31
C VAL A 83 -14.20 0.95 -2.99
N SER A 84 -13.17 1.78 -3.19
CA SER A 84 -13.30 3.07 -3.85
C SER A 84 -13.81 2.95 -5.28
N THR A 85 -13.32 1.96 -6.03
CA THR A 85 -13.76 1.72 -7.41
C THR A 85 -15.24 1.32 -7.43
N ILE A 86 -15.66 0.39 -6.57
CA ILE A 86 -17.07 -0.04 -6.47
C ILE A 86 -17.96 1.15 -6.09
N LEU A 87 -17.59 1.91 -5.07
CA LEU A 87 -18.33 3.10 -4.63
C LEU A 87 -18.42 4.15 -5.75
N PHE A 88 -17.34 4.38 -6.49
CA PHE A 88 -17.33 5.29 -7.63
C PHE A 88 -18.32 4.84 -8.73
N PHE A 89 -18.36 3.55 -9.07
CA PHE A 89 -19.31 3.04 -10.05
C PHE A 89 -20.76 3.17 -9.59
N ILE A 90 -21.06 2.89 -8.32
CA ILE A 90 -22.42 3.06 -7.77
C ILE A 90 -22.81 4.54 -7.82
N ASP A 91 -21.90 5.43 -7.40
CA ASP A 91 -22.14 6.87 -7.37
C ASP A 91 -22.39 7.46 -8.77
N GLN A 92 -21.61 7.05 -9.77
CA GLN A 92 -21.72 7.60 -11.12
C GLN A 92 -22.85 6.99 -11.96
N PHE A 93 -23.22 5.71 -11.72
CA PHE A 93 -24.13 4.98 -12.61
C PHE A 93 -25.45 4.54 -11.96
N ALA A 94 -25.56 4.55 -10.62
CA ALA A 94 -26.78 4.12 -9.94
C ALA A 94 -27.48 5.27 -9.20
N ILE A 95 -26.79 5.90 -8.25
CA ILE A 95 -27.36 6.94 -7.38
C ILE A 95 -26.25 7.95 -7.11
N ASP A 96 -26.46 9.25 -7.33
CA ASP A 96 -25.52 10.30 -6.91
C ASP A 96 -25.67 10.51 -5.39
N PHE A 97 -24.75 9.94 -4.60
CA PHE A 97 -24.86 9.94 -3.14
C PHE A 97 -23.58 10.35 -2.41
N ILE A 98 -22.42 10.33 -3.08
CA ILE A 98 -21.13 10.71 -2.52
C ILE A 98 -20.70 12.04 -3.11
N PRO A 99 -20.57 13.10 -2.29
CA PRO A 99 -20.01 14.36 -2.76
C PRO A 99 -18.60 14.15 -3.35
N SER A 100 -18.32 14.75 -4.51
CA SER A 100 -17.04 14.65 -5.22
C SER A 100 -15.82 14.92 -4.33
N ILE A 101 -15.94 15.86 -3.40
CA ILE A 101 -14.89 16.21 -2.44
C ILE A 101 -14.44 15.02 -1.58
N VAL A 102 -15.33 14.07 -1.30
CA VAL A 102 -15.01 12.86 -0.51
C VAL A 102 -14.04 11.97 -1.29
N PHE A 103 -14.29 11.75 -2.59
CA PHE A 103 -13.35 11.02 -3.44
C PHE A 103 -12.00 11.73 -3.52
N MET A 104 -11.99 13.05 -3.64
CA MET A 104 -10.73 13.82 -3.65
C MET A 104 -9.96 13.70 -2.33
N ILE A 105 -10.64 13.74 -1.19
CA ILE A 105 -10.03 13.54 0.13
C ILE A 105 -9.45 12.12 0.24
N ILE A 106 -10.15 11.09 -0.24
CA ILE A 106 -9.63 9.72 -0.26
C ILE A 106 -8.38 9.63 -1.15
N GLY A 107 -8.44 10.19 -2.37
CA GLY A 107 -7.31 10.22 -3.30
C GLY A 107 -6.08 10.87 -2.68
N TYR A 108 -6.15 12.15 -2.32
CA TYR A 108 -5.01 12.84 -1.73
C TYR A 108 -4.61 12.29 -0.36
N GLY A 109 -5.57 11.82 0.43
CA GLY A 109 -5.33 11.20 1.74
C GLY A 109 -4.50 9.93 1.62
N THR A 110 -4.80 9.06 0.66
CA THR A 110 -3.99 7.84 0.42
C THR A 110 -2.55 8.18 0.03
N LEU A 111 -2.36 9.17 -0.84
CA LEU A 111 -1.04 9.61 -1.27
C LEU A 111 -0.26 10.26 -0.13
N GLY A 112 -0.91 11.14 0.65
CA GLY A 112 -0.30 11.77 1.83
C GLY A 112 0.09 10.75 2.90
N LEU A 113 -0.79 9.81 3.22
CA LEU A 113 -0.51 8.73 4.17
C LEU A 113 0.64 7.84 3.69
N TYR A 114 0.73 7.58 2.39
CA TYR A 114 1.86 6.85 1.83
C TYR A 114 3.19 7.57 2.04
N ILE A 115 3.25 8.88 1.82
CA ILE A 115 4.46 9.69 2.07
C ILE A 115 4.84 9.64 3.55
N ILE A 116 3.87 9.81 4.46
CA ILE A 116 4.10 9.73 5.90
C ILE A 116 4.65 8.36 6.29
N TYR A 117 4.06 7.29 5.74
CA TYR A 117 4.50 5.92 5.97
C TYR A 117 5.96 5.71 5.53
N GLU A 118 6.36 6.17 4.34
CA GLU A 118 7.74 6.08 3.88
C GLU A 118 8.72 6.88 4.76
N LEU A 119 8.33 8.08 5.20
CA LEU A 119 9.14 8.86 6.14
C LEU A 119 9.34 8.11 7.46
N VAL A 120 8.28 7.55 8.03
CA VAL A 120 8.36 6.74 9.25
C VAL A 120 9.27 5.52 9.05
N LEU A 121 9.16 4.82 7.92
CA LEU A 121 10.06 3.71 7.60
C LEU A 121 11.53 4.14 7.57
N ILE A 122 11.83 5.28 6.94
CA ILE A 122 13.20 5.81 6.85
C ILE A 122 13.73 6.14 8.24
N PHE A 123 12.92 6.78 9.09
CA PHE A 123 13.30 7.10 10.46
C PHE A 123 13.53 5.83 11.29
N LEU A 124 12.66 4.83 11.18
CA LEU A 124 12.82 3.57 11.90
C LEU A 124 14.02 2.76 11.40
N SER A 125 14.28 2.74 10.10
CA SER A 125 15.40 1.98 9.53
C SER A 125 16.75 2.57 9.91
N ARG A 126 16.88 3.90 9.96
CA ARG A 126 18.14 4.61 10.24
C ARG A 126 18.32 5.00 11.71
N GLY A 127 17.24 5.35 12.41
CA GLY A 127 17.27 5.78 13.81
C GLY A 127 17.61 4.66 14.79
N LEU A 128 17.49 3.40 14.39
CA LEU A 128 17.93 2.23 15.17
C LEU A 128 19.45 1.98 15.16
N ARG A 129 20.24 2.81 14.44
CA ARG A 129 21.71 2.73 14.38
C ARG A 129 22.44 3.85 15.13
N LEU A 130 21.71 4.80 15.74
CA LEU A 130 22.25 5.78 16.69
C LEU A 130 22.10 5.26 18.13
#